data_AF-A0A1F5CQY3-F1
#
_entry.id   AF-A0A1F5CQY3-F1
#
_cell.length_a   1.000
_cell.length_b   1.000
_cell.length_c   1.000
_cell.angle_alpha   90.00
_cell.angle_beta   90.00
_cell.angle_gamma   90.00
#
_symmetry.space_group_name_H-M   'P 1'
#
loop_
_entity.id
_entity.type
_entity.pdbx_description
1 polymer ?
#
loop_
_entity_poly.entity_id
_entity_poly.type
_entity_poly.pdbx_seq_one_letter_code
_entity_poly.pdbx_strand_id
1 'polypeptide(L)'
;MERILRKIIEFYVLTKWRILGNYYKGLLVQAEFLYRQSPLFRERWLTMGLEYAEMSFENEAQHFFYKAKQEPMLIKARIFWDSLLGRPVQTYYISEN
;
A
#
# COMPACT_ATOMS: atom_id res chain seq x y z
N MET A 1 22.92 25.93 -19.68
CA MET A 1 22.30 26.03 -18.33
C MET A 1 20.85 25.54 -18.34
N GLU A 2 19.96 26.12 -19.13
CA GLU A 2 18.52 25.75 -19.18
C GLU A 2 18.26 24.26 -19.49
N ARG A 3 18.99 23.66 -20.44
CA ARG A 3 18.84 22.24 -20.78
C ARG A 3 19.26 21.29 -19.64
N ILE A 4 20.23 21.68 -18.83
CA ILE A 4 20.69 20.90 -17.67
C ILE A 4 19.67 21.02 -16.54
N LEU A 5 19.20 22.24 -16.26
CA LEU A 5 18.16 22.50 -15.27
C LEU A 5 16.87 21.73 -15.60
N ARG A 6 16.46 21.72 -16.87
CA ARG A 6 15.31 20.95 -17.35
C ARG A 6 15.45 19.46 -17.08
N LYS A 7 16.61 18.87 -17.40
CA LYS A 7 16.89 17.44 -17.13
C LYS A 7 16.85 17.11 -15.63
N ILE A 8 17.35 18.01 -14.77
CA ILE A 8 17.29 17.83 -13.32
C ILE A 8 15.85 17.85 -12.82
N ILE A 9 15.03 18.79 -13.30
CA ILE A 9 13.61 18.87 -12.95
C ILE A 9 12.85 17.63 -13.43
N GLU A 10 13.06 17.22 -14.69
CA GLU A 10 12.44 16.01 -15.25
C GLU A 10 12.81 14.77 -14.42
N PHE A 11 14.09 14.61 -14.10
CA PHE A 11 14.57 13.50 -13.26
C PHE A 11 13.96 13.53 -11.85
N TYR A 12 13.91 14.70 -11.22
CA TYR A 12 13.31 14.88 -9.90
C TYR A 12 11.83 14.49 -9.91
N VAL A 13 11.07 14.98 -10.89
CA VAL A 13 9.64 14.69 -11.03
C VAL A 13 9.42 13.19 -11.24
N LEU A 14 10.15 12.56 -12.17
CA LEU A 14 10.05 11.12 -12.42
C LEU A 14 10.38 10.29 -11.18
N THR A 15 11.46 10.64 -10.49
CA THR A 15 11.89 9.94 -9.28
C THR A 15 10.86 10.09 -8.16
N LYS A 16 10.34 11.31 -7.96
CA LYS A 16 9.28 11.59 -6.98
C LYS A 16 8.02 10.78 -7.27
N TRP A 17 7.56 10.76 -8.52
CA TRP A 17 6.39 9.97 -8.92
C TRP A 17 6.60 8.48 -8.74
N ARG A 18 7.80 7.97 -9.05
CA ARG A 18 8.14 6.56 -8.85
C ARG A 18 8.06 6.17 -7.37
N ILE A 19 8.69 6.95 -6.49
CA ILE A 19 8.73 6.67 -5.05
C ILE A 19 7.33 6.82 -4.44
N LEU A 20 6.62 7.91 -4.75
CA LEU A 20 5.26 8.06 -4.23
C LEU A 20 4.35 6.96 -4.76
N GLY A 21 4.39 6.67 -6.06
CA GLY A 21 3.58 5.61 -6.67
C GLY A 21 3.80 4.25 -6.01
N ASN A 22 5.06 3.84 -5.82
CA ASN A 22 5.38 2.57 -5.14
C ASN A 22 4.98 2.58 -3.66
N TYR A 23 5.09 3.72 -2.98
CA TYR A 23 4.63 3.86 -1.59
C TYR A 23 3.11 3.67 -1.47
N TYR A 24 2.33 4.32 -2.35
CA TYR A 24 0.87 4.18 -2.38
C TYR A 24 0.43 2.76 -2.77
N LYS A 25 1.15 2.10 -3.68
CA LYS A 25 0.94 0.67 -3.97
C LYS A 25 1.19 -0.21 -2.74
N GLY A 26 2.23 0.09 -1.96
CA GLY A 26 2.50 -0.61 -0.71
C GLY A 26 1.42 -0.42 0.35
N LEU A 27 0.89 0.80 0.48
CA LEU A 27 -0.27 1.05 1.34
C LEU A 27 -1.52 0.30 0.86
N LEU A 28 -1.73 0.15 -0.45
CA LEU A 28 -2.86 -0.61 -0.99
C LEU A 28 -2.75 -2.11 -0.68
N VAL A 29 -1.57 -2.69 -0.85
CA VAL A 29 -1.31 -4.10 -0.48
C VAL A 29 -1.46 -4.31 1.02
N GLN A 30 -1.02 -3.35 1.84
CA GLN A 30 -1.26 -3.39 3.28
C GLN A 30 -2.76 -3.28 3.62
N ALA A 31 -3.51 -2.47 2.88
CA ALA A 31 -4.96 -2.35 3.05
C ALA A 31 -5.69 -3.66 2.74
N GLU A 32 -5.32 -4.33 1.65
CA GLU A 32 -5.88 -5.63 1.29
C GLU A 32 -5.55 -6.69 2.35
N PHE A 33 -4.33 -6.67 2.89
CA PHE A 33 -3.94 -7.54 3.99
C PHE A 33 -4.80 -7.32 5.24
N LEU A 34 -4.99 -6.06 5.65
CA LEU A 34 -5.86 -5.70 6.77
C LEU A 34 -7.31 -6.11 6.52
N TYR A 35 -7.78 -6.02 5.27
CA TYR A 35 -9.10 -6.48 4.89
C TYR A 35 -9.25 -7.98 5.07
N ARG A 36 -8.31 -8.78 4.57
CA ARG A 36 -8.33 -10.25 4.70
C ARG A 36 -8.27 -10.71 6.17
N GLN A 37 -7.66 -9.93 7.05
CA GLN A 37 -7.64 -10.20 8.49
C GLN A 37 -8.90 -9.73 9.24
N SER A 38 -9.77 -8.97 8.58
CA SER A 38 -10.92 -8.36 9.25
C SER A 38 -12.07 -9.35 9.50
N PRO A 39 -12.89 -9.11 10.54
CA PRO A 39 -14.13 -9.87 10.76
C PRO A 39 -15.08 -9.81 9.56
N LEU A 40 -15.09 -8.68 8.84
CA LEU A 40 -15.93 -8.47 7.65
C LEU A 40 -15.58 -9.45 6.53
N PHE A 41 -14.30 -9.66 6.26
CA PHE A 41 -13.86 -10.66 5.27
C PHE A 41 -14.29 -12.07 5.69
N ARG A 42 -14.10 -12.41 6.97
CA ARG A 42 -14.50 -13.70 7.53
C ARG A 42 -16.01 -13.94 7.38
N GLU A 43 -16.83 -12.94 7.69
CA GLU A 43 -18.28 -13.00 7.57
C GLU A 43 -18.70 -13.21 6.10
N ARG A 44 -18.16 -12.40 5.17
CA ARG A 44 -18.46 -12.52 3.74
C ARG A 44 -18.02 -13.87 3.16
N TRP A 45 -16.87 -14.37 3.59
CA TRP A 45 -16.40 -15.69 3.17
C TRP A 45 -17.35 -16.79 3.64
N LEU A 46 -17.76 -16.78 4.91
CA LEU A 46 -18.66 -17.80 5.47
C LEU A 46 -20.07 -17.76 4.86
N THR A 47 -20.55 -16.58 4.44
CA THR A 47 -21.92 -16.39 3.94
C THR A 47 -22.05 -16.50 2.42
N MET A 48 -21.06 -15.98 1.68
CA MET A 48 -21.14 -15.83 0.21
C MET A 48 -20.02 -16.55 -0.53
N GLY A 49 -19.04 -17.11 0.17
CA GLY A 49 -17.90 -17.80 -0.42
C GLY A 49 -16.66 -16.93 -0.60
N LEU A 50 -15.53 -17.58 -0.91
CA LEU A 50 -14.21 -16.93 -0.97
C LEU A 50 -14.13 -15.89 -2.08
N GLU A 51 -14.60 -16.24 -3.29
CA GLU A 51 -14.53 -15.37 -4.46
C GLU A 51 -15.26 -14.04 -4.22
N TYR A 52 -16.47 -14.10 -3.68
CA TYR A 52 -17.22 -12.91 -3.32
C TYR A 52 -16.50 -12.08 -2.26
N ALA A 53 -15.95 -12.73 -1.23
CA ALA A 53 -15.21 -12.03 -0.18
C ALA A 53 -14.01 -11.27 -0.76
N GLU A 54 -13.22 -11.88 -1.64
CA GLU A 54 -12.08 -11.22 -2.28
C GLU A 54 -12.51 -10.04 -3.17
N MET A 55 -13.51 -10.23 -4.04
CA MET A 55 -14.02 -9.16 -4.91
C MET A 55 -14.60 -7.98 -4.12
N SER A 56 -15.19 -8.25 -2.96
CA SER A 56 -15.81 -7.21 -2.15
C SER A 56 -14.82 -6.25 -1.48
N PHE A 57 -13.51 -6.50 -1.60
CA PHE A 57 -12.47 -5.55 -1.19
C PHE A 57 -12.61 -4.21 -1.93
N GLU A 58 -12.95 -4.21 -3.22
CA GLU A 58 -13.03 -2.98 -4.02
C GLU A 58 -14.01 -1.96 -3.41
N ASN A 59 -15.11 -2.45 -2.85
CA ASN A 59 -16.12 -1.62 -2.18
C ASN A 59 -15.64 -1.06 -0.83
N GLU A 60 -14.68 -1.72 -0.18
CA GLU A 60 -14.15 -1.36 1.14
C GLU A 60 -12.74 -0.75 1.06
N ALA A 61 -12.16 -0.67 -0.14
CA ALA A 61 -10.75 -0.35 -0.35
C ALA A 61 -10.38 0.99 0.28
N GLN A 62 -11.25 2.00 0.17
CA GLN A 62 -11.01 3.33 0.77
C GLN A 62 -10.89 3.26 2.30
N HIS A 63 -11.76 2.49 2.97
CA HIS A 63 -11.76 2.35 4.42
C HIS A 63 -10.48 1.67 4.91
N PHE A 64 -10.12 0.54 4.28
CA PHE A 64 -8.91 -0.19 4.64
C PHE A 64 -7.63 0.55 4.24
N PHE A 65 -7.67 1.35 3.17
CA PHE A 65 -6.57 2.23 2.80
C PHE A 65 -6.33 3.31 3.86
N TYR A 66 -7.41 3.89 4.41
CA TYR A 66 -7.30 4.84 5.51
C TYR A 66 -6.72 4.17 6.77
N LYS A 67 -7.16 2.94 7.09
CA LYS A 67 -6.55 2.14 8.17
C LYS A 67 -5.07 1.87 7.92
N ALA A 68 -4.67 1.49 6.71
CA ALA A 68 -3.26 1.28 6.36
C ALA A 68 -2.41 2.55 6.54
N LYS A 69 -2.98 3.75 6.34
CA LYS A 69 -2.31 5.03 6.66
C LYS A 69 -2.19 5.31 8.17
N GLN A 70 -3.06 4.71 8.97
CA GLN A 70 -3.06 4.83 10.43
C GLN A 70 -2.20 3.76 11.12
N GLU A 71 -1.70 2.78 10.37
CA GLU A 71 -0.73 1.78 10.87
C GLU A 71 0.45 2.42 11.61
N PRO A 72 1.08 1.69 12.53
CA PRO A 72 2.28 2.12 13.24
C PRO A 72 3.33 2.71 12.29
N MET A 73 4.04 3.73 12.77
CA MET A 73 5.04 4.45 11.98
C MET A 73 6.11 3.51 11.40
N LEU A 74 6.46 2.44 12.12
CA LEU A 74 7.43 1.43 11.67
C LEU A 74 7.00 0.75 10.36
N ILE A 75 5.72 0.37 10.23
CA ILE A 75 5.20 -0.26 9.00
C ILE A 75 5.26 0.72 7.84
N LYS A 76 4.77 1.94 8.05
CA LYS A 76 4.77 2.99 7.00
C LYS A 76 6.18 3.38 6.58
N ALA A 77 7.11 3.50 7.53
CA ALA A 77 8.50 3.78 7.25
C ALA A 77 9.12 2.66 6.42
N ARG A 78 8.80 1.40 6.72
CA ARG A 78 9.32 0.26 5.96
C ARG A 78 8.80 0.21 4.52
N ILE A 79 7.50 0.47 4.33
CA ILE A 79 6.90 0.64 2.99
C ILE A 79 7.60 1.77 2.22
N PHE A 80 7.87 2.90 2.89
CA PHE A 80 8.57 4.03 2.27
C PHE A 80 10.00 3.69 1.88
N TRP A 81 10.77 3.03 2.76
CA TRP A 81 12.12 2.60 2.47
C TRP A 81 12.17 1.61 1.31
N ASP A 82 11.26 0.64 1.29
CA ASP A 82 11.19 -0.33 0.19
C ASP A 82 10.81 0.35 -1.13
N SER A 83 9.92 1.35 -1.09
CA SER A 83 9.63 2.18 -2.25
C SER A 83 10.85 2.98 -2.75
N LEU A 84 11.59 3.60 -1.83
CA LEU A 84 12.81 4.37 -2.13
C LEU A 84 13.89 3.48 -2.77
N LEU A 85 14.06 2.27 -2.22
CA LEU A 85 15.03 1.28 -2.67
C LEU A 85 14.56 0.49 -3.91
N GLY A 86 13.32 0.70 -4.38
CA GLY A 86 12.77 -0.02 -5.53
C GLY A 86 12.53 -1.51 -5.28
N ARG A 87 12.31 -1.89 -4.02
CA ARG A 87 11.99 -3.27 -3.62
C ARG A 87 10.54 -3.63 -4.02
N PRO A 88 10.24 -4.93 -4.18
CA PRO A 88 8.89 -5.37 -4.46
C PRO A 88 7.94 -4.96 -3.33
N VAL A 89 6.69 -4.68 -3.70
CA VAL A 89 5.64 -4.38 -2.73
C VAL A 89 5.31 -5.63 -1.94
N GLN A 90 5.21 -5.49 -0.61
CA GLN A 90 4.94 -6.59 0.32
C GLN A 90 4.14 -6.10 1.53
N THR A 91 3.52 -7.04 2.24
CA THR A 91 2.78 -6.80 3.49
C THR A 91 3.73 -6.78 4.68
N TYR A 92 3.33 -6.07 5.74
CA TYR A 92 4.09 -6.00 6.98
C TYR A 92 3.18 -6.26 8.17
N TYR A 93 3.75 -6.88 9.19
CA TYR A 93 3.12 -7.07 10.49
C TYR A 93 4.18 -6.92 11.57
N ILE A 94 3.75 -6.51 12.75
CA ILE A 94 4.60 -6.52 13.95
C ILE A 94 4.34 -7.86 14.61
N SER A 95 5.34 -8.74 14.67
CA SER A 95 5.25 -9.91 15.54
C SER A 95 5.50 -9.46 16.97
N GLU A 96 4.52 -9.63 17.84
CA GLU A 96 4.76 -9.56 19.28
C GLU A 96 5.62 -10.78 19.65
N ASN A 97 6.84 -10.51 20.11
CA ASN A 97 7.75 -11.49 20.71
C ASN A 97 7.43 -11.63 22.20
#